data_AF-A0A828Z5H7-F1
#
_entry.id   AF-A0A828Z5H7-F1
#
_cell.length_a   1.000
_cell.length_b   1.000
_cell.length_c   1.000
_cell.angle_alpha   90.00
_cell.angle_beta   90.00
_cell.angle_gamma   90.00
#
_symmetry.space_group_name_H-M   'P 1'
#
loop_
_entity.id
_entity.type
_entity.pdbx_description
1 polymer ?
#
loop_
_entity_poly.entity_id
_entity_poly.type
_entity_poly.pdbx_seq_one_letter_code
_entity_poly.pdbx_strand_id
1 'polypeptide(L)'
;MNDRILKKAEDLSLKYESRQDQMSFLAGFVEGYKHLKATRVGDDAYENGRVYGADVFASMVSRREERFVRDISSKQTNQAHLRRVK
;
A
#
# COMPACT_ATOMS: atom_id res chain seq x y z
N MET A 1 -8.98 -14.13 16.05
CA MET A 1 -8.15 -12.91 15.95
C MET A 1 -8.49 -12.09 17.19
N ASN A 2 -7.54 -11.43 17.85
CA ASN A 2 -7.88 -10.65 19.06
C ASN A 2 -8.56 -9.33 18.64
N ASP A 3 -9.77 -9.06 19.10
CA ASP A 3 -10.55 -7.86 18.72
C ASP A 3 -9.79 -6.56 19.02
N ARG A 4 -8.96 -6.55 20.06
CA ARG A 4 -8.11 -5.40 20.41
C ARG A 4 -7.04 -5.11 19.34
N ILE A 5 -6.54 -6.14 18.67
CA ILE A 5 -5.53 -6.03 17.60
C ILE A 5 -6.18 -5.50 16.32
N LEU A 6 -7.38 -6.02 16.00
CA LEU A 6 -8.19 -5.56 14.88
C LEU A 6 -8.54 -4.08 15.00
N LYS A 7 -9.04 -3.66 16.17
CA LYS A 7 -9.42 -2.27 16.40
C LYS A 7 -8.25 -1.30 16.23
N LYS A 8 -7.04 -1.69 16.69
CA LYS A 8 -5.83 -0.89 16.46
C LYS A 8 -5.47 -0.76 14.98
N ALA A 9 -5.65 -1.82 14.19
CA ALA A 9 -5.39 -1.78 12.75
C ALA A 9 -6.42 -0.90 12.02
N GLU A 10 -7.69 -0.98 12.43
CA GLU A 10 -8.75 -0.09 11.96
C GLU A 10 -8.43 1.37 12.28
N ASP A 11 -8.09 1.70 13.53
CA ASP A 11 -7.72 3.05 13.96
C ASP A 11 -6.51 3.59 13.17
N LEU A 12 -5.52 2.73 12.87
CA LEU A 12 -4.37 3.09 12.03
C LEU A 12 -4.77 3.33 10.58
N SER A 13 -5.69 2.54 10.03
CA SER A 13 -6.16 2.70 8.65
C SER A 13 -6.83 4.06 8.44
N LEU A 14 -7.54 4.58 9.45
CA LEU A 14 -8.23 5.88 9.38
C LEU A 14 -7.29 7.07 9.17
N LYS A 15 -5.96 6.89 9.32
CA LYS A 15 -4.97 7.92 9.01
C LYS A 15 -4.78 8.13 7.50
N TYR A 16 -5.22 7.19 6.66
CA TYR A 16 -5.15 7.32 5.22
C TYR A 16 -6.41 7.99 4.67
N GLU A 17 -6.25 8.99 3.80
CA GLU A 17 -7.36 9.80 3.26
C GLU A 17 -8.24 9.03 2.27
N SER A 18 -7.66 8.06 1.56
CA SER A 18 -8.36 7.29 0.53
C SER A 18 -8.90 5.97 1.08
N ARG A 19 -10.15 5.65 0.76
CA ARG A 19 -10.75 4.34 1.06
C ARG A 19 -9.96 3.19 0.44
N GLN A 20 -9.36 3.39 -0.73
CA GLN A 20 -8.49 2.39 -1.38
C GLN A 20 -7.26 2.09 -0.50
N ASP A 21 -6.68 3.12 0.09
CA ASP A 21 -5.45 3.06 0.86
C ASP A 21 -5.72 2.42 2.24
N GLN A 22 -6.86 2.78 2.84
CA GLN A 22 -7.41 2.12 4.03
C GLN A 22 -7.56 0.61 3.82
N MET A 23 -8.23 0.20 2.73
CA MET A 23 -8.45 -1.22 2.41
C MET A 23 -7.14 -1.96 2.12
N SER A 24 -6.19 -1.31 1.46
CA SER A 24 -4.90 -1.90 1.09
C SER A 24 -4.02 -2.13 2.32
N PHE A 25 -3.98 -1.15 3.22
CA PHE A 25 -3.31 -1.30 4.52
C PHE A 25 -3.93 -2.44 5.33
N LEU A 26 -5.26 -2.48 5.45
CA LEU A 26 -5.95 -3.54 6.21
C LEU A 26 -5.75 -4.93 5.59
N ALA A 27 -5.75 -5.04 4.27
CA ALA A 27 -5.46 -6.29 3.57
C ALA A 27 -4.04 -6.78 3.87
N GLY A 28 -3.04 -5.90 3.77
CA GLY A 28 -1.66 -6.22 4.13
C GLY A 28 -1.52 -6.59 5.62
N PHE A 29 -2.22 -5.88 6.50
CA PHE A 29 -2.23 -6.19 7.93
C PHE A 29 -2.76 -7.61 8.21
N VAL A 30 -3.90 -7.98 7.61
CA VAL A 30 -4.48 -9.33 7.77
C VAL A 30 -3.55 -10.40 7.23
N GLU A 31 -2.91 -10.17 6.08
CA GLU A 31 -2.00 -11.12 5.46
C GLU A 31 -0.73 -11.35 6.31
N GLY A 32 -0.15 -10.26 6.83
CA GLY A 32 0.95 -10.32 7.80
C GLY A 32 0.55 -11.03 9.09
N TYR A 33 -0.62 -10.72 9.64
CA TYR A 33 -1.14 -11.38 10.85
C TYR A 33 -1.33 -12.90 10.66
N LYS A 34 -1.80 -13.33 9.49
CA LYS A 34 -1.94 -14.76 9.16
C LYS A 34 -0.61 -15.48 9.10
N HIS A 35 0.41 -14.88 8.48
CA HIS A 35 1.74 -15.47 8.36
C HIS A 35 2.40 -15.76 9.73
N LEU A 36 2.07 -14.96 10.75
CA LEU A 36 2.62 -15.10 12.10
C LEU A 36 1.83 -16.03 12.99
N LYS A 37 0.52 -16.17 12.77
CA LYS A 37 -0.22 -17.30 13.37
C LYS A 37 0.35 -18.65 12.94
N ALA A 38 0.97 -18.72 11.76
CA ALA A 38 1.65 -19.92 11.27
C ALA A 38 3.07 -20.10 11.85
N THR A 39 3.71 -19.04 12.35
CA THR A 39 5.07 -19.06 12.92
C THR A 39 5.02 -18.81 14.44
N ARG A 40 5.16 -19.89 15.22
CA ARG A 40 4.91 -20.00 16.68
C ARG A 40 5.34 -18.80 17.57
N VAL A 41 4.45 -18.50 18.52
CA VAL A 41 4.62 -17.97 19.90
C VAL A 41 5.95 -17.26 20.21
N GLY A 42 5.92 -15.93 20.23
CA GLY A 42 7.02 -15.08 20.71
C GLY A 42 7.11 -13.75 19.98
N ASP A 43 6.76 -13.75 18.70
CA ASP A 43 6.71 -12.53 17.89
C ASP A 43 5.41 -11.76 18.13
N ASP A 44 5.55 -10.44 18.31
CA ASP A 44 4.43 -9.54 18.53
C ASP A 44 3.59 -9.47 17.25
N ALA A 45 2.58 -10.34 17.16
CA ALA A 45 1.74 -10.55 15.99
C ALA A 45 1.11 -9.24 15.45
N TYR A 46 1.04 -8.22 16.30
CA TYR A 46 0.64 -6.87 15.94
C TYR A 46 1.71 -6.12 15.13
N GLU A 47 2.98 -6.15 15.54
CA GLU A 47 4.06 -5.38 14.90
C GLU A 47 4.33 -5.85 13.48
N ASN A 48 4.40 -7.17 13.28
CA ASN A 48 4.65 -7.72 11.96
C ASN A 48 3.43 -7.51 11.02
N GLY A 49 2.19 -7.57 11.55
CA GLY A 49 1.01 -7.14 10.79
C GLY A 49 1.07 -5.67 10.39
N ARG A 50 1.51 -4.79 11.30
CA ARG A 50 1.70 -3.36 11.04
C ARG A 50 2.76 -3.10 9.97
N VAL A 51 3.91 -3.78 10.05
CA VAL A 51 5.01 -3.65 9.09
C VAL A 51 4.59 -4.12 7.70
N TYR A 52 3.95 -5.29 7.59
CA TYR A 52 3.49 -5.81 6.30
C TYR A 52 2.40 -4.92 5.69
N GLY A 53 1.45 -4.44 6.49
CA GLY A 53 0.45 -3.46 6.05
C GLY A 53 1.08 -2.16 5.53
N ALA A 54 2.13 -1.67 6.19
CA ALA A 54 2.86 -0.48 5.76
C ALA A 54 3.66 -0.70 4.47
N ASP A 55 4.30 -1.87 4.30
CA ASP A 55 5.07 -2.21 3.12
C ASP A 55 4.18 -2.40 1.88
N VAL A 56 3.05 -3.10 2.02
CA VAL A 56 2.03 -3.21 0.96
C VAL A 56 1.53 -1.83 0.56
N PHE A 57 1.25 -0.96 1.53
CA PHE A 57 0.85 0.42 1.25
C PHE A 57 1.95 1.20 0.51
N ALA A 58 3.19 1.18 0.99
CA ALA A 58 4.33 1.86 0.37
C ALA A 58 4.60 1.38 -1.07
N SER A 59 4.48 0.07 -1.32
CA SER A 59 4.62 -0.50 -2.67
C SER A 59 3.48 -0.07 -3.61
N MET A 60 2.26 0.13 -3.10
CA MET A 60 1.15 0.66 -3.87
C MET A 60 1.32 2.14 -4.20
N VAL A 61 1.76 2.95 -3.24
CA VAL A 61 2.09 4.37 -3.45
C VAL A 61 3.20 4.50 -4.48
N SER A 62 4.29 3.73 -4.33
CA SER A 62 5.40 3.73 -5.29
C SER A 62 4.95 3.35 -6.70
N ARG A 63 4.09 2.33 -6.85
CA ARG A 63 3.51 1.96 -8.16
C ARG A 63 2.58 3.04 -8.73
N ARG A 64 1.88 3.79 -7.88
CA ARG A 64 1.01 4.90 -8.31
C ARG A 64 1.85 6.08 -8.80
N GLU A 65 2.94 6.40 -8.11
CA GLU A 65 3.91 7.40 -8.56
C GLU A 65 4.59 6.98 -9.86
N GLU A 66 5.01 5.72 -9.98
CA GLU A 66 5.65 5.20 -11.19
C GLU A 66 4.70 5.22 -12.41
N ARG A 67 3.41 4.90 -12.22
CA ARG A 67 2.38 5.06 -13.27
C ARG A 67 2.15 6.53 -13.62
N PHE A 68 2.13 7.42 -12.63
CA PHE A 68 1.95 8.85 -12.86
C PHE A 68 3.13 9.45 -13.65
N VAL A 69 4.37 9.10 -13.29
CA VAL A 69 5.58 9.50 -14.01
C VAL A 69 5.56 8.95 -15.44
N ARG A 70 5.17 7.69 -15.63
CA ARG A 70 5.06 7.08 -16.97
C ARG A 70 3.96 7.71 -17.83
N ASP A 71 2.82 8.06 -17.23
CA ASP A 71 1.71 8.75 -17.91
C ASP A 71 2.09 10.19 -18.29
N ILE A 72 2.87 10.90 -17.46
CA ILE A 72 3.40 12.23 -17.81
C ILE A 72 4.45 12.12 -18.92
N SER A 73 5.38 11.17 -18.79
CA SER A 73 6.44 10.96 -19.77
C SER A 73 5.88 10.59 -21.15
N SER A 74 4.88 9.70 -21.21
CA SER A 74 4.25 9.28 -22.47
C SER A 74 3.42 10.41 -23.11
N LYS A 75 2.81 11.30 -22.32
CA LYS A 75 2.13 12.51 -22.82
C LYS A 75 3.12 13.54 -23.37
N GLN A 76 4.29 13.71 -22.75
CA GLN A 76 5.34 14.61 -23.26
C GLN A 76 5.97 14.11 -24.57
N THR A 77 6.26 12.81 -24.70
CA THR A 77 6.87 12.26 -25.92
C THR A 77 5.94 12.29 -27.14
N ASN A 78 4.62 12.12 -26.94
CA ASN A 78 3.64 12.19 -28.02
C ASN A 78 3.35 13.62 -28.51
N GLN A 79 3.65 14.64 -27.70
CA GLN A 79 3.50 16.05 -28.11
C GLN A 79 4.73 16.56 -28.89
N ALA A 80 5.91 16.00 -28.65
CA ALA A 80 7.16 16.42 -29.31
C ALA A 80 7.26 15.98 -30.79
N HIS A 81 6.56 14.91 -31.20
CA HIS A 81 6.61 14.39 -32.57
C HIS A 81 5.66 15.08 -33.57
N LEU A 82 4.83 16.03 -33.13
CA LEU A 82 3.85 16.72 -34.00
C LEU A 82 4.26 18.15 -34.42
N ARG A 83 5.52 18.55 -34.22
CA ARG A 83 6.03 19.83 -34.72
C ARG A 83 7.35 19.67 -35.47
N ARG A 84 7.26 19.16 -36.70
CA ARG A 84 8.19 19.54 -37.76
C ARG A 84 7.43 19.62 -39.09
N VAL A 85 6.74 20.74 -39.26
CA VAL A 85 6.33 21.22 -40.59
C VAL A 85 7.48 22.08 -41.10
N LYS A 86 8.14 21.61 -42.15
CA LYS A 86 8.57 22.41 -43.31
C LYS A 86 8.82 21.46 -44.47
#